data_AF-A0A971FH79-F1
#
_entry.id   AF-A0A971FH79-F1
#
_cell.length_a   1.000
_cell.length_b   1.000
_cell.length_c   1.000
_cell.angle_alpha   90.00
_cell.angle_beta   90.00
_cell.angle_gamma   90.00
#
_symmetry.space_group_name_H-M   'P 1'
#
loop_
_entity.id
_entity.type
_entity.pdbx_description
1 polymer ?
#
loop_
_entity_poly.entity_id
_entity_poly.type
_entity_poly.pdbx_seq_one_letter_code
_entity_poly.pdbx_strand_id
1 'polypeptide(L)'
;MANIKSQKKRIRTNELDRQRNVAVRSRVKTMVKSANTALTDKPAEEAEKEVRAAISAIDRACTKGVIPSNQAARRKSSLMQRSNRARQPKVS
;
A
#
# COMPACT_ATOMS: atom_id res chain seq x y z
N MET A 1 24.81 20.56 5.89
CA MET A 1 25.05 21.63 4.88
C MET A 1 25.80 20.99 3.70
N ALA A 2 25.31 21.11 2.47
CA ALA A 2 26.05 20.64 1.28
C ALA A 2 26.90 21.78 0.71
N ASN A 3 28.22 21.58 0.63
CA ASN A 3 29.12 22.63 0.14
C ASN A 3 29.33 22.55 -1.39
N ILE A 4 29.25 21.35 -1.96
CA ILE A 4 29.40 21.10 -3.41
C ILE A 4 28.09 21.36 -4.15
N LYS A 5 28.13 22.02 -5.32
CA LYS A 5 26.95 22.35 -6.14
C LYS A 5 26.09 21.12 -6.47
N SER A 6 26.73 19.99 -6.81
CA SER A 6 26.04 18.72 -7.09
C SER A 6 25.26 18.20 -5.87
N GLN A 7 25.84 18.30 -4.67
CA GLN A 7 25.19 17.89 -3.44
C GLN A 7 23.98 18.79 -3.09
N LYS A 8 24.10 20.12 -3.25
CA LYS A 8 22.97 21.05 -3.07
C LYS A 8 21.81 20.72 -4.02
N LYS A 9 22.10 20.27 -5.25
CA LYS A 9 21.08 19.79 -6.19
C LYS A 9 20.43 18.48 -5.70
N ARG A 10 21.23 17.51 -5.25
CA ARG A 10 20.73 16.23 -4.72
C ARG A 10 19.81 16.42 -3.50
N ILE A 11 20.15 17.31 -2.57
CA ILE A 11 19.28 17.62 -1.42
C ILE A 11 17.90 18.10 -1.89
N ARG A 12 17.86 19.03 -2.85
CA ARG A 12 16.60 19.56 -3.39
C ARG A 12 15.76 18.48 -4.09
N THR A 13 16.37 17.65 -4.92
CA THR A 13 15.63 16.57 -5.62
C THR A 13 15.13 15.51 -4.63
N ASN A 14 15.98 15.11 -3.68
CA ASN A 14 15.62 14.10 -2.68
C ASN A 14 14.45 14.54 -1.81
N GLU A 15 14.37 15.83 -1.46
CA GLU A 15 13.25 16.35 -0.67
C GLU A 15 11.93 16.26 -1.44
N LEU A 16 11.92 16.64 -2.72
CA LEU A 16 10.74 16.53 -3.58
C LEU A 16 10.28 15.07 -3.73
N ASP A 17 11.22 14.16 -3.94
CA ASP A 17 10.92 12.73 -4.06
C ASP A 17 10.43 12.15 -2.72
N ARG A 18 11.01 12.59 -1.59
CA ARG A 18 10.56 12.22 -0.25
C ARG A 18 9.09 12.60 -0.04
N GLN A 19 8.72 13.83 -0.35
CA GLN A 19 7.34 14.31 -0.19
C GLN A 19 6.34 13.48 -1.01
N ARG A 20 6.66 13.21 -2.28
CA ARG A 20 5.84 12.34 -3.15
C ARG A 20 5.72 10.92 -2.59
N ASN A 21 6.83 10.35 -2.14
CA ASN A 21 6.87 8.99 -1.60
C ASN A 21 6.09 8.87 -0.29
N VAL A 22 6.13 9.89 0.57
CA VAL A 22 5.32 9.94 1.79
C VAL A 22 3.83 9.91 1.46
N ALA A 23 3.38 10.73 0.50
CA ALA A 23 1.97 10.77 0.08
C ALA A 23 1.50 9.42 -0.53
N VAL A 24 2.33 8.77 -1.34
CA VAL A 24 2.00 7.46 -1.91
C VAL A 24 1.95 6.39 -0.81
N ARG A 25 2.91 6.39 0.12
CA ARG A 25 2.95 5.43 1.24
C ARG A 25 1.76 5.59 2.18
N SER A 26 1.37 6.83 2.50
CA SER A 26 0.21 7.10 3.35
C SER A 26 -1.08 6.64 2.67
N ARG A 27 -1.26 6.95 1.38
CA ARG A 27 -2.41 6.47 0.59
C ARG A 27 -2.53 4.95 0.60
N VAL A 28 -1.44 4.23 0.33
CA VAL A 28 -1.44 2.75 0.37
C VAL A 28 -1.81 2.25 1.76
N LYS A 29 -1.25 2.85 2.83
CA LYS A 29 -1.57 2.47 4.21
C LYS A 29 -3.06 2.68 4.52
N THR A 30 -3.63 3.81 4.10
CA THR A 30 -5.06 4.10 4.28
C THR A 30 -5.94 3.11 3.53
N MET A 31 -5.64 2.81 2.27
CA MET A 31 -6.41 1.84 1.48
C MET A 31 -6.35 0.43 2.06
N VAL A 32 -5.17 -0.01 2.52
CA VAL A 32 -5.04 -1.29 3.22
C VAL A 32 -5.84 -1.31 4.52
N LYS A 33 -5.86 -0.20 5.28
CA LYS A 33 -6.68 -0.11 6.50
C LYS A 33 -8.17 -0.19 6.17
N SER A 34 -8.63 0.57 5.17
CA SER A 34 -10.03 0.54 4.68
C SER A 34 -10.44 -0.88 4.31
N ALA A 35 -9.65 -1.57 3.47
CA ALA A 35 -9.94 -2.93 3.05
C ALA A 35 -10.01 -3.92 4.23
N ASN A 36 -9.18 -3.74 5.27
CA ASN A 36 -9.26 -4.58 6.46
C ASN A 36 -10.54 -4.33 7.28
N THR A 37 -10.98 -3.07 7.39
CA THR A 37 -12.25 -2.71 8.05
C THR A 37 -13.45 -3.18 7.24
N ALA A 38 -13.39 -3.09 5.90
CA ALA A 38 -14.44 -3.60 5.03
C ALA A 38 -14.63 -5.11 5.15
N LEU A 39 -13.53 -5.86 5.36
CA LEU A 39 -13.60 -7.31 5.58
C LEU A 39 -14.30 -7.72 6.89
N THR A 40 -14.42 -6.81 7.88
CA THR A 40 -15.10 -7.09 9.15
C THR A 40 -16.53 -6.56 9.17
N ASP A 41 -16.76 -5.39 8.59
CA ASP A 41 -17.98 -4.62 8.85
C ASP A 41 -18.94 -4.59 7.65
N LYS A 42 -18.47 -4.89 6.43
CA LYS A 42 -19.23 -4.71 5.20
C LYS A 42 -19.66 -6.03 4.56
N PRO A 43 -20.76 -6.02 3.77
CA PRO A 43 -21.18 -7.18 2.99
C PRO A 43 -20.07 -7.62 2.02
N ALA A 44 -20.05 -8.92 1.71
CA ALA A 44 -18.96 -9.57 0.98
C ALA A 44 -18.59 -8.85 -0.33
N GLU A 45 -19.57 -8.40 -1.12
CA GLU A 45 -19.30 -7.74 -2.40
C GLU A 45 -18.60 -6.38 -2.26
N GLU A 46 -18.92 -5.61 -1.23
CA GLU A 46 -18.31 -4.30 -1.01
C GLU A 46 -16.88 -4.47 -0.46
N ALA A 47 -16.69 -5.46 0.42
CA ALA A 47 -15.38 -5.84 0.91
C ALA A 47 -14.44 -6.30 -0.22
N GLU A 48 -14.95 -7.06 -1.19
CA GLU A 48 -14.19 -7.46 -2.38
C GLU A 48 -13.70 -6.27 -3.21
N LYS A 49 -14.58 -5.28 -3.45
CA LYS A 49 -14.24 -4.09 -4.21
C LYS A 49 -13.11 -3.31 -3.54
N GLU A 50 -13.19 -3.13 -2.22
CA GLU A 50 -12.14 -2.45 -1.45
C GLU A 50 -10.82 -3.21 -1.44
N VAL A 51 -10.87 -4.54 -1.29
CA VAL A 51 -9.68 -5.40 -1.35
C VAL A 51 -8.99 -5.29 -2.72
N ARG A 52 -9.74 -5.36 -3.82
CA ARG A 52 -9.21 -5.19 -5.19
C ARG A 52 -8.59 -3.80 -5.39
N ALA A 53 -9.25 -2.75 -4.88
CA ALA A 53 -8.73 -1.39 -4.95
C ALA A 53 -7.40 -1.23 -4.17
N ALA A 54 -7.31 -1.84 -2.98
CA ALA A 54 -6.09 -1.83 -2.18
C ALA A 54 -4.93 -2.58 -2.86
N ILE A 55 -5.21 -3.74 -3.48
CA ILE A 55 -4.21 -4.50 -4.27
C ILE A 55 -3.69 -3.66 -5.44
N SER A 56 -4.59 -3.04 -6.20
CA SER A 56 -4.20 -2.16 -7.32
C SER A 56 -3.31 -1.00 -6.86
N ALA A 57 -3.62 -0.39 -5.72
CA ALA A 57 -2.80 0.67 -5.14
C ALA A 57 -1.40 0.19 -4.71
N ILE A 58 -1.30 -1.01 -4.15
CA ILE A 58 -0.01 -1.63 -3.79
C ILE A 58 0.84 -1.86 -5.05
N ASP A 59 0.25 -2.42 -6.11
CA ASP A 59 0.99 -2.72 -7.35
C ASP A 59 1.43 -1.45 -8.09
N ARG A 60 0.60 -0.40 -8.08
CA ARG A 60 0.98 0.93 -8.59
C ARG A 60 2.11 1.56 -7.77
N ALA A 61 2.16 1.35 -6.46
CA ALA A 61 3.25 1.85 -5.63
C ALA A 61 4.55 1.05 -5.83
N CYS A 62 4.44 -0.24 -6.15
CA CYS A 62 5.58 -1.10 -6.49
C CYS A 62 6.20 -0.73 -7.84
N THR A 63 5.37 -0.56 -8.87
CA THR A 63 5.83 -0.15 -10.21
C THR A 63 6.51 1.21 -10.20
N LYS A 64 6.07 2.14 -9.34
CA LYS A 64 6.72 3.43 -9.12
C LYS A 64 7.99 3.38 -8.24
N GLY A 65 8.39 2.20 -7.76
CA GLY A 65 9.56 2.02 -6.90
C GLY A 65 9.42 2.57 -5.48
N VAL A 66 8.22 3.01 -5.08
CA VAL A 66 7.99 3.59 -3.75
C VAL A 66 8.00 2.53 -2.65
N ILE A 67 7.54 1.32 -3.01
CA ILE A 67 7.47 0.13 -2.16
C ILE A 67 8.26 -0.99 -2.86
N PRO A 68 9.17 -1.70 -2.17
CA PRO A 68 9.87 -2.85 -2.74
C PRO A 68 8.94 -4.01 -3.08
N SER A 69 9.28 -4.80 -4.10
CA SER A 69 8.51 -5.97 -4.56
C SER A 69 8.16 -6.94 -3.42
N ASN A 70 9.12 -7.25 -2.55
CA ASN A 70 8.90 -8.12 -1.40
C ASN A 70 7.92 -7.54 -0.37
N GLN A 71 7.86 -6.21 -0.23
CA GLN A 71 6.88 -5.57 0.65
C GLN A 71 5.50 -5.55 -0.01
N ALA A 72 5.42 -5.30 -1.32
CA ALA A 72 4.18 -5.38 -2.07
C ALA A 72 3.59 -6.80 -2.03
N ALA A 73 4.39 -7.84 -2.30
CA ALA A 73 4.00 -9.24 -2.23
C ALA A 73 3.48 -9.63 -0.84
N ARG A 74 4.20 -9.25 0.23
CA ARG A 74 3.76 -9.51 1.62
C ARG A 74 2.42 -8.85 1.93
N ARG A 75 2.22 -7.59 1.54
CA ARG A 75 0.95 -6.88 1.77
C ARG A 75 -0.22 -7.50 1.00
N LYS A 76 -0.01 -7.88 -0.27
CA LYS A 76 -1.02 -8.59 -1.07
C LYS A 76 -1.38 -9.94 -0.46
N SER A 77 -0.37 -10.74 -0.11
CA SER A 77 -0.56 -12.06 0.51
C SER A 77 -1.37 -11.95 1.81
N SER A 78 -1.00 -11.03 2.70
CA SER A 78 -1.73 -10.84 3.96
C SER A 78 -3.20 -10.42 3.76
N LEU A 79 -3.46 -9.53 2.80
CA LEU A 79 -4.83 -9.09 2.50
C LEU A 79 -5.68 -10.23 1.91
N MET A 80 -5.10 -11.01 1.00
CA MET A 80 -5.77 -12.16 0.39
C MET A 80 -6.05 -13.27 1.41
N GLN A 81 -5.08 -13.58 2.29
CA GLN A 81 -5.30 -14.55 3.37
C GLN A 81 -6.46 -14.14 4.29
N ARG A 82 -6.55 -12.86 4.64
CA ARG A 82 -7.66 -12.33 5.46
C ARG A 82 -9.00 -12.42 4.73
N SER A 83 -9.04 -12.03 3.46
CA SER A 83 -10.24 -12.18 2.62
C SER A 83 -10.70 -13.63 2.53
N ASN A 84 -9.78 -14.58 2.31
CA ASN A 84 -10.11 -15.99 2.22
C ASN A 84 -10.62 -16.54 3.55
N ARG A 85 -9.99 -16.16 4.68
CA ARG A 85 -10.44 -16.54 6.01
C ARG A 85 -11.83 -15.99 6.34
N ALA A 86 -12.14 -14.77 5.89
CA ALA A 86 -13.46 -14.18 6.10
C ALA A 86 -14.56 -14.89 5.28
N ARG A 87 -14.20 -15.48 4.14
CA ARG A 87 -15.13 -16.23 3.28
C ARG A 87 -15.33 -17.68 3.72
N GLN A 88 -14.34 -18.30 4.34
CA GLN A 88 -14.46 -19.67 4.80
C GLN A 88 -15.39 -19.73 6.01
N PRO A 89 -16.35 -20.68 6.06
CA PRO A 89 -17.07 -20.94 7.29
C PRO A 89 -16.05 -21.35 8.35
N LYS A 90 -16.17 -20.80 9.57
CA LYS A 90 -15.38 -21.28 10.71
C LYS A 90 -15.72 -22.77 10.86
N VAL A 91 -14.82 -23.64 10.41
CA VAL A 91 -14.93 -25.08 10.64
C VAL A 91 -14.76 -25.26 12.14
N SER A 92 -15.81 -25.75 12.79
CA SER A 92 -15.92 -25.97 14.23
C SER A 92 -14.80 -26.84 14.78
#